data_AF-A0A1V5H0N8-F1
#
_entry.id   AF-A0A1V5H0N8-F1
#
_cell.length_a   1.000
_cell.length_b   1.000
_cell.length_c   1.000
_cell.angle_alpha   90.00
_cell.angle_beta   90.00
_cell.angle_gamma   90.00
#
_symmetry.space_group_name_H-M   'P 1'
#
loop_
_entity.id
_entity.type
_entity.pdbx_description
1 polymer ?
#
loop_
_entity_poly.entity_id
_entity_poly.type
_entity_poly.pdbx_seq_one_letter_code
_entity_poly.pdbx_strand_id
1 'polypeptide(L)' 'MDVLEQVADLVEECRDRCLWFLRPDYVPTTDGEIHDVLDLIERYGDRAAYVRAEEIRAWLSQASKPMS' A
#
# COMPACT_ATOMS: atom_id res chain seq x y z
N MET A 1 -5.28 -1.96 14.21
CA MET A 1 -5.74 -1.58 12.86
C MET A 1 -5.31 -2.68 11.93
N ASP A 2 -6.21 -3.17 11.10
CA ASP A 2 -5.91 -4.25 10.16
C ASP A 2 -4.93 -3.75 9.07
N VAL A 3 -4.07 -4.61 8.53
CA VAL A 3 -3.08 -4.17 7.52
C VAL A 3 -3.79 -3.78 6.22
N LEU A 4 -4.90 -4.43 5.87
CA LEU A 4 -5.68 -4.11 4.67
C LEU A 4 -6.38 -2.76 4.82
N GLU A 5 -6.85 -2.44 6.03
CA GLU A 5 -7.40 -1.12 6.36
C GLU A 5 -6.36 -0.02 6.16
N GLN A 6 -5.13 -0.23 6.65
CA GLN A 6 -4.03 0.73 6.45
C GLN A 6 -3.63 0.90 4.98
N VAL A 7 -3.67 -0.18 4.20
CA VAL A 7 -3.44 -0.10 2.75
C VAL A 7 -4.56 0.69 2.09
N ALA A 8 -5.82 0.39 2.40
CA ALA A 8 -6.98 1.08 1.82
C ALA A 8 -6.95 2.59 2.12
N ASP A 9 -6.63 2.97 3.35
CA ASP A 9 -6.47 4.38 3.74
C ASP A 9 -5.37 5.07 2.93
N LEU A 10 -4.21 4.42 2.78
CA LEU A 10 -3.11 4.97 2.01
C LEU A 10 -3.44 5.08 0.51
N VAL A 11 -4.19 4.11 -0.04
CA VAL A 11 -4.71 4.16 -1.41
C VAL A 11 -5.63 5.37 -1.61
N GLU A 12 -6.54 5.60 -0.67
CA GLU A 12 -7.47 6.73 -0.74
C GLU A 12 -6.71 8.07 -0.67
N GLU A 13 -5.80 8.21 0.29
CA GLU A 13 -4.97 9.42 0.44
C GLU A 13 -4.11 9.72 -0.80
N CYS A 14 -3.62 8.68 -1.47
CA CYS A 14 -2.76 8.80 -2.63
C CYS A 14 -3.53 8.75 -3.96
N ARG A 15 -4.85 8.61 -3.95
CA ARG A 15 -5.67 8.31 -5.14
C ARG A 15 -5.49 9.33 -6.26
N ASP A 16 -5.69 10.60 -5.94
CA ASP A 16 -5.66 11.68 -6.93
C ASP A 16 -4.24 12.08 -7.36
N ARG A 17 -3.21 11.67 -6.61
CA ARG A 17 -1.82 12.06 -6.85
C ARG A 17 -1.01 10.94 -7.51
N CYS A 18 -0.98 9.77 -6.88
CA CYS A 18 -0.11 8.66 -7.26
C CYS A 18 -0.84 7.63 -8.12
N LEU A 19 -2.16 7.52 -7.98
CA LEU A 19 -2.95 6.40 -8.49
C LEU A 19 -4.07 6.82 -9.44
N TRP A 20 -4.03 8.07 -9.95
CA TRP A 20 -5.10 8.67 -10.76
C TRP A 20 -5.46 7.88 -12.03
N PHE A 21 -4.54 7.04 -12.51
CA PHE A 21 -4.71 6.19 -13.68
C PHE A 21 -5.35 4.82 -13.37
N LEU A 22 -5.44 4.45 -12.09
CA LEU A 22 -6.19 3.27 -11.65
C LEU A 22 -7.68 3.59 -11.66
N ARG A 23 -8.52 2.55 -11.60
CA ARG A 23 -9.96 2.76 -11.49
C ARG A 23 -10.28 3.52 -10.19
N PRO A 24 -11.24 4.45 -10.19
CA PRO A 24 -11.61 5.21 -9.00
C PRO A 24 -12.07 4.34 -7.82
N ASP A 25 -12.58 3.14 -8.09
CA ASP A 25 -13.05 2.17 -7.11
C ASP A 25 -12.06 1.03 -6.85
N TYR A 26 -10.81 1.15 -7.34
CA TYR A 26 -9.81 0.12 -7.16
C TYR A 26 -9.37 0.02 -5.70
N VAL A 27 -9.44 -1.20 -5.15
CA VAL A 27 -8.94 -1.58 -3.83
C VAL A 27 -8.14 -2.88 -4.00
N PRO A 28 -6.86 -2.93 -3.58
CA PRO A 28 -6.07 -4.15 -3.66
C PRO A 28 -6.60 -5.20 -2.68
N THR A 29 -6.68 -6.45 -3.11
CA THR A 29 -7.25 -7.57 -2.32
C THR A 29 -6.29 -8.72 -2.10
N THR A 30 -5.20 -8.77 -2.86
CA THR A 30 -4.16 -9.78 -2.76
C THR A 30 -2.82 -9.16 -2.39
N ASP A 31 -1.93 -9.92 -1.77
CA ASP A 31 -0.58 -9.46 -1.41
C ASP A 31 0.16 -8.87 -2.62
N GLY A 32 0.01 -9.47 -3.81
CA GLY A 32 0.60 -8.97 -5.05
C GLY A 32 0.06 -7.59 -5.45
N GLU A 33 -1.26 -7.42 -5.44
CA GLU A 33 -1.90 -6.13 -5.72
C GLU A 33 -1.51 -5.06 -4.70
N ILE A 34 -1.35 -5.46 -3.43
CA ILE A 34 -0.89 -4.57 -2.37
C ILE A 34 0.54 -4.10 -2.67
N HIS A 35 1.45 -5.03 -2.98
CA HIS A 35 2.83 -4.69 -3.33
C HIS A 35 2.91 -3.77 -4.56
N ASP A 36 2.13 -4.04 -5.61
CA ASP A 36 2.09 -3.20 -6.80
C ASP A 36 1.65 -1.77 -6.48
N VAL A 37 0.63 -1.61 -5.62
CA VAL A 37 0.15 -0.28 -5.21
C VAL A 37 1.19 0.45 -4.34
N LEU A 38 1.84 -0.25 -3.42
CA LEU A 38 2.90 0.34 -2.59
C LEU A 38 4.07 0.82 -3.47
N ASP A 39 4.48 0.03 -4.47
CA ASP A 39 5.52 0.43 -5.42
C ASP A 39 5.13 1.71 -6.20
N LEU A 40 3.87 1.84 -6.61
CA LEU A 40 3.36 3.04 -7.27
C LEU A 40 3.38 4.26 -6.34
N ILE A 41 3.00 4.07 -5.08
CA ILE A 41 3.00 5.13 -4.06
C ILE A 41 4.42 5.56 -3.75
N GLU A 42 5.39 4.65 -3.63
CA GLU A 42 6.80 4.98 -3.42
C GLU A 42 7.39 5.75 -4.61
N ARG A 43 6.98 5.40 -5.84
CA ARG A 43 7.50 6.01 -7.07
C ARG A 43 6.96 7.42 -7.32
N TYR A 44 5.69 7.67 -7.01
CA TYR A 44 5.00 8.92 -7.35
C TYR A 44 4.63 9.77 -6.14
N GLY A 45 4.66 9.19 -4.94
CA GLY A 45 4.31 9.86 -3.70
C GLY A 45 5.40 10.78 -3.18
N ASP A 46 5.05 11.50 -2.12
CA ASP A 46 6.03 12.26 -1.35
C ASP A 46 6.69 11.40 -0.28
N ARG A 47 7.58 12.02 0.49
CA ARG A 47 8.30 11.34 1.56
C ARG A 47 7.38 10.72 2.62
N ALA A 48 6.24 11.32 2.93
CA ALA A 48 5.33 10.78 3.93
C ALA A 48 4.65 9.50 3.40
N ALA A 49 4.24 9.52 2.12
CA ALA A 49 3.68 8.36 1.45
C ALA A 49 4.70 7.21 1.34
N TYR A 50 5.96 7.51 1.01
CA TYR A 50 7.05 6.53 0.99
C TYR A 50 7.25 5.86 2.35
N VAL A 51 7.31 6.64 3.44
CA VAL A 51 7.50 6.10 4.79
C VAL A 51 6.35 5.17 5.19
N ARG A 52 5.09 5.56 4.94
CA ARG A 52 3.93 4.69 5.22
C ARG A 52 3.95 3.41 4.38
N ALA A 53 4.34 3.50 3.11
CA ALA A 53 4.43 2.32 2.24
C ALA A 53 5.46 1.30 2.75
N GLU A 54 6.64 1.76 3.17
CA GLU A 54 7.69 0.91 3.74
C GLU A 54 7.28 0.28 5.07
N GLU A 55 6.59 1.03 5.94
CA GLU A 55 6.05 0.49 7.19
C GLU A 55 5.08 -0.67 6.91
N ILE A 56 4.13 -0.49 6.00
CA ILE A 56 3.17 -1.52 5.61
C ILE A 56 3.92 -2.75 5.03
N ARG A 57 4.92 -2.55 4.17
CA ARG A 57 5.72 -3.63 3.59
C ARG A 57 6.47 -4.43 4.65
N ALA A 58 7.00 -3.76 5.67
CA ALA A 58 7.67 -4.40 6.80
C ALA A 58 6.70 -5.24 7.64
N TRP A 59 5.45 -4.81 7.81
CA TRP A 59 4.41 -5.59 8.49
C TRP A 59 4.02 -6.83 7.70
N LEU A 60 3.77 -6.70 6.40
CA LEU A 60 3.44 -7.83 5.52
C LEU A 60 4.55 -8.88 5.53
N SER A 61 5.81 -8.44 5.46
CA SER A 61 6.97 -9.34 5.52
C SER A 61 7.11 -10.10 6.84
N GLN A 62 6.61 -9.53 7.95
CA GLN A 62 6.60 -10.19 9.26
C GLN A 62 5.43 -11.17 9.38
N ALA A 63 4.25 -10.82 8.89
CA ALA A 63 3.08 -11.68 8.88
C ALA A 63 3.29 -12.95 8.04
N SER A 64 4.05 -12.84 6.95
CA SER A 64 4.37 -13.97 6.07
C SER A 64 5.45 -14.91 6.60
N LYS A 65 6.10 -14.59 7.73
CA LYS A 65 7.05 -15.53 8.36
C LYS A 65 6.27 -16.59 9.14
N PRO A 66 6.41 -17.89 8.81
CA PRO A 66 5.92 -18.92 9.71
C PRO A 66 6.65 -18.77 11.05
N MET A 67 5.88 -18.77 12.13
CA MET A 67 6.39 -18.74 13.49
C MET A 67 7.12 -20.07 13.74
N SER A 68 8.44 -20.08 13.51
CA SER A 68 9.33 -21.21 13.79
C SER A 68 9.47 -21.48 15.28
#